data_AF-A0A958G1P7-F1
#
_entry.id   AF-A0A958G1P7-F1
#
_cell.length_a   1.000
_cell.length_b   1.000
_cell.length_c   1.000
_cell.angle_alpha   90.00
_cell.angle_beta   90.00
_cell.angle_gamma   90.00
#
_symmetry.space_group_name_H-M   'P 1'
#
loop_
_entity.id
_entity.type
_entity.pdbx_description
1 polymer ?
#
loop_
_entity_poly.entity_id
_entity_poly.type
_entity_poly.pdbx_seq_one_letter_code
_entity_poly.pdbx_strand_id
1 'polypeptide(L)'
;ALPLPAQQPGATVDYLVVQRPGELQILNKYEQTATTRELQRFHPYRPLVILEKDAFLSDRYTACMRVEVDNSRFYLLKNQDSLLTDGRAGAVEIFNAVTFLGDTVEVLQHQRLFIVKIPTFEDNERSQKYFLDPGDQLRRLFAYPRDRNYVYVEKLGGESDYGWCYLSPQRENSSWRRYRRSLADARTIPPVISAQIERKIAEINGLLDQLFARFNQSFSATKTAPHWNIRVEQEKITCTLLPREYRAEMEESTRYLMNDIANTLLGTPFGVFNTGGEIEVRKK
;
A
#
# COMPACT_ATOMS: atom_id res chain seq x y z
N ALA A 1 4.13 12.16 -14.37
CA ALA A 1 5.19 12.05 -13.35
C ALA A 1 5.43 10.58 -13.00
N LEU A 2 6.67 10.22 -12.67
CA LEU A 2 7.12 8.88 -12.27
C LEU A 2 6.32 8.37 -11.04
N PRO A 3 6.22 7.04 -10.80
CA PRO A 3 5.63 6.54 -9.56
C PRO A 3 6.36 7.19 -8.37
N LEU A 4 5.61 7.51 -7.31
CA LEU A 4 6.24 8.02 -6.08
C LEU A 4 7.30 7.01 -5.64
N PRO A 5 8.54 7.46 -5.33
CA PRO A 5 9.66 6.58 -5.01
C PRO A 5 9.39 5.63 -3.83
N ALA A 6 8.38 5.92 -3.00
CA ALA A 6 8.10 5.24 -1.74
C ALA A 6 7.67 3.77 -1.81
N GLN A 7 7.49 3.18 -3.00
CA GLN A 7 7.09 1.76 -3.14
C GLN A 7 7.97 0.96 -4.11
N GLN A 8 9.15 1.48 -4.46
CA GLN A 8 10.15 0.71 -5.21
C GLN A 8 11.08 -0.04 -4.23
N PRO A 9 11.33 -1.34 -4.38
CA PRO A 9 12.28 -2.07 -3.54
C PRO A 9 13.64 -1.35 -3.50
N GLY A 10 14.16 -1.11 -2.30
CA GLY A 10 15.41 -0.37 -2.10
C GLY A 10 15.24 1.15 -1.93
N ALA A 11 14.03 1.70 -2.15
CA ALA A 11 13.76 3.08 -1.83
C ALA A 11 13.78 3.34 -0.33
N THR A 12 14.14 4.56 0.03
CA THR A 12 14.16 5.05 1.41
C THR A 12 12.84 5.77 1.69
N VAL A 13 12.17 5.39 2.77
CA VAL A 13 10.80 5.83 3.08
C VAL A 13 10.67 6.11 4.57
N ASP A 14 9.88 7.10 4.93
CA ASP A 14 9.49 7.39 6.30
C ASP A 14 8.11 6.77 6.59
N TYR A 15 7.98 6.03 7.68
CA TYR A 15 6.72 5.44 8.11
C TYR A 15 6.30 5.90 9.49
N LEU A 16 4.99 6.08 9.66
CA LEU A 16 4.32 6.22 10.94
C LEU A 16 3.56 4.92 11.24
N VAL A 17 3.77 4.33 12.41
CA VAL A 17 3.02 3.16 12.91
C VAL A 17 2.28 3.56 14.17
N VAL A 18 0.98 3.28 14.22
CA VAL A 18 0.10 3.67 15.33
C VAL A 18 -0.73 2.48 15.77
N GLN A 19 -0.74 2.19 17.07
CA GLN A 19 -1.49 1.08 17.65
C GLN A 19 -3.01 1.27 17.50
N ARG A 20 -3.53 2.45 17.81
CA ARG A 20 -4.97 2.79 17.67
C ARG A 20 -5.13 4.05 16.83
N PRO A 21 -5.10 3.93 15.49
CA PRO A 21 -5.13 5.10 14.62
C PRO A 21 -6.50 5.81 14.60
N GLY A 22 -7.57 5.14 15.04
CA GLY A 22 -8.90 5.77 15.21
C GLY A 22 -8.96 6.84 16.30
N GLU A 23 -7.94 6.93 17.16
CA GLU A 23 -7.81 7.96 18.19
C GLU A 23 -7.08 9.21 17.69
N LEU A 24 -6.67 9.23 16.41
CA LEU A 24 -6.04 10.37 15.76
C LEU A 24 -7.11 11.30 15.18
N GLN A 25 -6.83 12.60 15.17
CA GLN A 25 -7.62 13.53 14.36
C GLN A 25 -7.16 13.52 12.91
N ILE A 26 -7.94 12.84 12.06
CA ILE A 26 -7.63 12.57 10.65
C ILE A 26 -8.54 13.41 9.76
N LEU A 27 -7.92 14.20 8.88
CA LEU A 27 -8.60 14.89 7.78
C LEU A 27 -8.29 14.19 6.45
N ASN A 28 -9.27 14.18 5.55
CA ASN A 28 -9.09 13.69 4.19
C ASN A 28 -8.32 14.68 3.31
N LYS A 29 -8.10 14.34 2.05
CA LYS A 29 -7.35 15.17 1.10
C LYS A 29 -7.94 16.58 0.86
N TYR A 30 -9.18 16.82 1.26
CA TYR A 30 -9.89 18.09 1.17
C TYR A 30 -9.91 18.86 2.51
N GLU A 31 -9.11 18.43 3.49
CA GLU A 31 -9.01 19.05 4.83
C GLU A 31 -10.32 19.01 5.63
N GLN A 32 -11.19 18.03 5.32
CA GLN A 32 -12.40 17.74 6.07
C GLN A 32 -12.19 16.51 6.95
N THR A 33 -12.91 16.41 8.07
CA THR A 33 -12.89 15.21 8.91
C THR A 33 -13.12 13.96 8.07
N ALA A 34 -12.21 12.99 8.20
CA ALA A 34 -12.29 11.74 7.45
C ALA A 34 -13.61 11.02 7.78
N THR A 35 -14.28 10.56 6.73
CA THR A 35 -15.54 9.81 6.84
C THR A 35 -15.29 8.43 7.43
N THR A 36 -16.34 7.78 7.96
CA THR A 36 -16.26 6.40 8.47
C THR A 36 -15.64 5.43 7.46
N ARG A 37 -15.95 5.59 6.17
CA ARG A 37 -15.40 4.75 5.09
C ARG A 37 -13.91 5.00 4.87
N GLU A 38 -13.45 6.23 5.02
CA GLU A 38 -12.02 6.56 4.90
C GLU A 38 -11.23 6.06 6.11
N LEU A 39 -11.82 6.20 7.31
CA LEU A 39 -11.23 5.71 8.56
C LEU A 39 -11.04 4.19 8.59
N GLN A 40 -11.85 3.42 7.83
CA GLN A 40 -11.65 1.97 7.68
C GLN A 40 -10.27 1.59 7.11
N ARG A 41 -9.56 2.51 6.44
CA ARG A 41 -8.20 2.26 5.92
C ARG A 41 -7.13 2.27 7.01
N PHE A 42 -7.45 2.87 8.16
CA PHE A 42 -6.54 3.03 9.28
C PHE A 42 -6.68 1.84 10.24
N HIS A 43 -5.99 0.75 9.92
CA HIS A 43 -5.95 -0.43 10.78
C HIS A 43 -4.87 -0.30 11.87
N PRO A 44 -5.07 -0.89 13.06
CA PRO A 44 -4.03 -1.00 14.08
C PRO A 44 -2.70 -1.47 13.51
N TYR A 45 -1.62 -0.77 13.85
CA TYR A 45 -0.25 -1.06 13.45
C TYR A 45 0.02 -1.04 11.93
N ARG A 46 -0.94 -0.59 11.12
CA ARG A 46 -0.69 -0.41 9.70
C ARG A 46 0.30 0.74 9.50
N PRO A 47 1.39 0.54 8.74
CA PRO A 47 2.33 1.62 8.48
C PRO A 47 1.73 2.61 7.48
N LEU A 48 1.77 3.89 7.85
CA LEU A 48 1.37 5.02 7.02
C LEU A 48 2.63 5.64 6.44
N VAL A 49 2.67 5.88 5.13
CA VAL A 49 3.81 6.55 4.50
C VAL A 49 3.77 8.02 4.89
N ILE A 50 4.83 8.55 5.49
CA ILE A 50 4.95 9.98 5.77
C ILE A 50 5.38 10.69 4.48
N LEU A 51 4.54 11.58 3.98
CA LEU A 51 4.85 12.42 2.83
C LEU A 51 5.55 13.71 3.27
N GLU A 52 5.08 14.28 4.38
CA GLU A 52 5.63 15.50 4.96
C GLU A 52 5.37 15.48 6.46
N LYS A 53 6.44 15.50 7.26
CA LYS A 53 6.36 15.36 8.71
C LYS A 53 5.79 16.60 9.40
N ASP A 54 6.26 17.76 8.94
CA ASP A 54 5.96 19.07 9.50
C ASP A 54 5.35 19.94 8.41
N ALA A 55 4.02 19.87 8.29
CA ALA A 55 3.24 20.61 7.31
C ALA A 55 2.23 21.54 8.01
N PHE A 56 1.61 22.40 7.21
CA PHE A 56 0.44 23.18 7.62
C PHE A 56 -0.72 22.88 6.67
N LEU A 57 -1.95 22.99 7.18
CA LEU A 57 -3.14 23.01 6.32
C LEU A 57 -3.15 24.24 5.42
N SER A 58 -4.15 24.34 4.54
CA SER A 58 -4.34 25.46 3.62
C SER A 58 -4.42 26.83 4.31
N ASP A 59 -4.82 26.85 5.59
CA ASP A 59 -4.84 28.05 6.45
C ASP A 59 -3.44 28.59 6.82
N ARG A 60 -2.38 27.79 6.62
CA ARG A 60 -0.98 28.06 6.99
C ARG A 60 -0.70 28.24 8.49
N TYR A 61 -1.64 27.90 9.35
CA TYR A 61 -1.50 27.99 10.81
C TYR A 61 -1.66 26.63 11.49
N THR A 62 -2.60 25.82 11.01
CA THR A 62 -2.90 24.52 11.62
C THR A 62 -1.83 23.51 11.24
N ALA A 63 -0.99 23.14 12.21
CA ALA A 63 0.08 22.17 12.02
C ALA A 63 -0.47 20.75 11.79
N CYS A 64 0.10 20.04 10.83
CA CYS A 64 -0.29 18.68 10.51
C CYS A 64 0.90 17.84 10.01
N MET A 65 0.69 16.52 9.97
CA MET A 65 1.53 15.58 9.25
C MET A 65 0.77 15.07 8.04
N ARG A 66 1.39 15.11 6.86
CA ARG A 66 0.80 14.56 5.63
C ARG A 66 1.23 13.12 5.48
N VAL A 67 0.26 12.23 5.38
CA VAL A 67 0.48 10.80 5.25
C VAL A 67 -0.26 10.23 4.06
N GLU A 68 0.19 9.08 3.59
CA GLU A 68 -0.46 8.29 2.55
C GLU A 68 -0.81 6.89 3.06
N VAL A 69 -2.04 6.47 2.79
CA VAL A 69 -2.52 5.10 3.00
C VAL A 69 -3.43 4.69 1.83
N ASP A 70 -3.19 3.52 1.26
CA ASP A 70 -3.86 3.06 0.03
C ASP A 70 -3.83 4.12 -1.08
N ASN A 71 -2.68 4.77 -1.24
CA ASN A 71 -2.39 5.84 -2.20
C ASN A 71 -3.21 7.12 -2.00
N SER A 72 -4.05 7.20 -0.96
CA SER A 72 -4.82 8.39 -0.64
C SER A 72 -4.12 9.21 0.44
N ARG A 73 -4.12 10.52 0.23
CA ARG A 73 -3.50 11.48 1.15
C ARG A 73 -4.45 11.85 2.27
N PHE A 74 -3.91 11.91 3.47
CA PHE A 74 -4.60 12.36 4.67
C PHE A 74 -3.71 13.34 5.44
N TYR A 75 -4.34 14.15 6.27
CA TYR A 75 -3.66 15.06 7.19
C TYR A 75 -3.96 14.62 8.61
N LEU A 76 -2.92 14.38 9.39
CA LEU A 76 -3.03 14.08 10.82
C LEU A 76 -2.74 15.37 11.57
N LEU A 77 -3.69 15.88 12.34
CA LEU A 77 -3.49 17.12 13.08
C LEU A 77 -2.40 16.95 14.14
N LYS A 78 -1.62 18.02 14.36
CA LYS A 78 -0.58 18.07 15.39
C LYS A 78 -0.92 19.12 16.43
N ASN A 79 -0.53 18.85 17.67
CA ASN A 79 -0.35 19.87 18.70
C ASN A 79 1.13 19.95 19.05
N GLN A 80 1.76 21.08 18.72
CA GLN A 80 3.22 21.27 18.80
C GLN A 80 3.95 20.14 18.03
N ASP A 81 4.80 19.38 18.71
CA ASP A 81 5.61 18.30 18.12
C ASP A 81 4.92 16.94 18.10
N SER A 82 3.71 16.83 18.66
CA SER A 82 2.98 15.57 18.81
C SER A 82 1.73 15.51 17.93
N LEU A 83 1.36 14.29 17.51
CA LEU A 83 0.07 14.08 16.85
C LEU A 83 -1.06 14.36 17.85
N LEU A 84 -2.11 15.02 17.38
CA LEU A 84 -3.29 15.29 18.18
C LEU A 84 -4.11 14.01 18.30
N THR A 85 -4.22 13.53 19.53
CA THR A 85 -4.92 12.29 19.87
C THR A 85 -5.81 12.52 21.08
N ASP A 86 -6.83 11.68 21.26
CA ASP A 86 -7.68 11.69 22.47
C ASP A 86 -6.97 11.03 23.68
N GLY A 87 -5.64 10.97 23.68
CA GLY A 87 -4.80 10.41 24.75
C GLY A 87 -4.74 8.88 24.77
N ARG A 88 -5.30 8.21 23.75
CA ARG A 88 -5.45 6.75 23.71
C ARG A 88 -4.86 6.11 22.46
N ALA A 89 -4.07 6.81 21.65
CA ALA A 89 -3.48 6.22 20.43
C ALA A 89 -2.56 5.01 20.70
N GLY A 90 -2.11 4.81 21.95
CA GLY A 90 -1.21 3.71 22.32
C GLY A 90 0.21 3.97 21.83
N ALA A 91 0.90 2.94 21.34
CA ALA A 91 2.19 3.12 20.68
C ALA A 91 2.05 3.95 19.40
N VAL A 92 2.89 4.99 19.28
CA VAL A 92 3.01 5.87 18.11
C VAL A 92 4.49 6.01 17.79
N GLU A 93 4.95 5.38 16.71
CA GLU A 93 6.37 5.33 16.35
C GLU A 93 6.60 5.82 14.92
N ILE A 94 7.65 6.62 14.75
CA ILE A 94 8.11 7.10 13.45
C ILE A 94 9.42 6.39 13.10
N PHE A 95 9.44 5.74 11.95
CA PHE A 95 10.61 5.09 11.38
C PHE A 95 11.11 5.93 10.20
N ASN A 96 12.21 6.66 10.43
CA ASN A 96 12.79 7.52 9.40
C ASN A 96 13.79 6.73 8.55
N ALA A 97 13.81 7.05 7.26
CA ALA A 97 14.75 6.58 6.27
C ALA A 97 14.93 5.05 6.24
N VAL A 98 13.84 4.30 6.37
CA VAL A 98 13.89 2.83 6.28
C VAL A 98 13.82 2.36 4.84
N THR A 99 14.52 1.26 4.56
CA THR A 99 14.51 0.65 3.23
C THR A 99 13.24 -0.15 3.00
N PHE A 100 12.47 0.22 1.98
CA PHE A 100 11.32 -0.56 1.53
C PHE A 100 11.76 -1.89 0.88
N LEU A 101 11.13 -2.99 1.30
CA LEU A 101 11.46 -4.35 0.83
C LEU A 101 10.46 -4.85 -0.22
N GLY A 102 9.17 -4.84 0.10
CA GLY A 102 8.06 -5.10 -0.82
C GLY A 102 7.90 -6.55 -1.33
N ASP A 103 8.78 -7.48 -0.94
CA ASP A 103 8.70 -8.89 -1.33
C ASP A 103 7.97 -9.76 -0.30
N THR A 104 7.46 -10.91 -0.77
CA THR A 104 6.75 -11.88 0.07
C THR A 104 7.68 -13.01 0.50
N VAL A 105 7.54 -13.46 1.74
CA VAL A 105 8.17 -14.67 2.27
C VAL A 105 7.11 -15.66 2.71
N GLU A 106 7.46 -16.94 2.71
CA GLU A 106 6.64 -18.04 3.17
C GLU A 106 7.31 -18.70 4.37
N VAL A 107 6.52 -18.98 5.40
CA VAL A 107 6.94 -19.68 6.61
C VAL A 107 7.02 -21.17 6.32
N LEU A 108 8.13 -21.81 6.72
CA LEU A 108 8.39 -23.22 6.45
C LEU A 108 8.25 -24.11 7.68
N GLN A 109 8.42 -23.55 8.88
CA GLN A 109 8.47 -24.29 10.13
C GLN A 109 7.49 -23.72 11.14
N HIS A 110 6.82 -24.62 11.85
CA HIS A 110 5.81 -24.29 12.85
C HIS A 110 6.46 -23.66 14.09
N GLN A 111 5.86 -22.59 14.62
CA GLN A 111 6.25 -21.90 15.87
C GLN A 111 7.71 -21.40 15.93
N ARG A 112 8.40 -21.30 14.79
CA ARG A 112 9.77 -20.75 14.72
C ARG A 112 9.80 -19.25 14.51
N LEU A 113 8.80 -18.73 13.80
CA LEU A 113 8.62 -17.31 13.54
C LEU A 113 7.39 -16.82 14.27
N PHE A 114 7.44 -15.57 14.70
CA PHE A 114 6.33 -14.92 15.38
C PHE A 114 6.30 -13.44 15.03
N ILE A 115 5.12 -12.85 15.12
CA ILE A 115 4.91 -11.42 15.02
C ILE A 115 4.82 -10.83 16.44
N VAL A 116 5.48 -9.70 16.67
CA VAL A 116 5.26 -8.84 17.84
C VAL A 116 4.87 -7.44 17.41
N LYS A 117 4.02 -6.77 18.19
CA LYS A 117 3.54 -5.42 17.86
C LYS A 117 4.53 -4.33 18.22
N ILE A 118 5.22 -4.52 19.34
CA ILE A 118 6.20 -3.58 19.87
C ILE A 118 7.55 -4.33 19.93
N PRO A 119 8.60 -3.80 19.29
CA PRO A 119 9.90 -4.44 19.28
C PRO A 119 10.50 -4.35 20.68
N THR A 120 10.46 -5.44 21.44
CA THR A 120 11.21 -5.55 22.70
C THR A 120 12.56 -6.19 22.38
N PHE A 121 13.60 -5.35 22.30
CA PHE A 121 15.00 -5.79 22.12
C PHE A 121 15.59 -6.44 23.37
N GLU A 122 14.86 -6.39 24.48
CA GLU A 122 15.14 -7.08 25.73
C GLU A 122 13.95 -8.01 25.99
N ASP A 123 14.22 -9.22 26.47
CA ASP A 123 13.30 -10.36 26.64
C ASP A 123 12.25 -10.10 27.76
N ASN A 124 11.54 -8.98 27.66
CA ASN A 124 10.51 -8.57 28.58
C ASN A 124 9.17 -9.15 28.10
N GLU A 125 8.51 -9.91 28.98
CA GLU A 125 7.23 -10.62 28.81
C GLU A 125 6.03 -9.74 28.39
N ARG A 126 6.24 -8.44 28.13
CA ARG A 126 5.19 -7.48 27.79
C ARG A 126 4.71 -7.54 26.34
N SER A 127 5.50 -8.10 25.42
CA SER A 127 5.13 -8.19 24.01
C SER A 127 4.50 -9.55 23.71
N GLN A 128 3.19 -9.56 23.48
CA GLN A 128 2.47 -10.75 23.03
C GLN A 128 3.06 -11.23 21.70
N LYS A 129 3.59 -12.46 21.69
CA LYS A 129 4.13 -13.13 20.51
C LYS A 129 3.00 -13.92 19.83
N TYR A 130 2.80 -13.67 18.54
CA TYR A 130 1.85 -14.41 17.71
C TYR A 130 2.62 -15.34 16.79
N PHE A 131 2.67 -16.63 17.13
CA PHE A 131 3.41 -17.62 16.36
C PHE A 131 2.75 -17.88 15.01
N LEU A 132 3.60 -18.12 14.01
CA LEU A 132 3.20 -18.37 12.63
C LEU A 132 3.25 -19.86 12.30
N ASP A 133 2.39 -20.25 11.35
CA ASP A 133 2.25 -21.62 10.88
C ASP A 133 2.95 -21.83 9.53
N PRO A 134 3.38 -23.07 9.21
CA PRO A 134 3.89 -23.39 7.88
C PRO A 134 2.86 -23.04 6.79
N GLY A 135 3.33 -22.40 5.72
CA GLY A 135 2.47 -21.92 4.63
C GLY A 135 1.93 -20.50 4.82
N ASP A 136 2.03 -19.93 6.03
CA ASP A 136 1.73 -18.50 6.23
C ASP A 136 2.62 -17.66 5.31
N GLN A 137 2.03 -16.65 4.69
CA GLN A 137 2.73 -15.72 3.81
C GLN A 137 2.84 -14.35 4.48
N LEU A 138 4.03 -13.77 4.45
CA LEU A 138 4.30 -12.46 5.02
C LEU A 138 4.82 -11.52 3.93
N ARG A 139 4.22 -10.34 3.80
CA ARG A 139 4.77 -9.26 2.98
C ARG A 139 5.75 -8.46 3.83
N ARG A 140 7.02 -8.40 3.41
CA ARG A 140 8.05 -7.58 4.07
C ARG A 140 7.89 -6.13 3.65
N LEU A 141 7.69 -5.24 4.61
CA LEU A 141 7.47 -3.81 4.34
C LEU A 141 8.79 -3.06 4.43
N PHE A 142 9.44 -3.08 5.59
CA PHE A 142 10.74 -2.45 5.79
C PHE A 142 11.54 -3.14 6.90
N ALA A 143 12.85 -2.97 6.90
CA ALA A 143 13.72 -3.49 7.95
C ALA A 143 13.93 -2.45 9.07
N TYR A 144 14.15 -2.91 10.29
CA TYR A 144 14.51 -2.05 11.40
C TYR A 144 15.90 -1.42 11.13
N PRO A 145 16.09 -0.11 11.33
CA PRO A 145 17.35 0.56 11.01
C PRO A 145 18.59 -0.04 11.69
N ARG A 146 18.43 -0.55 12.92
CA ARG A 146 19.54 -1.08 13.73
C ARG A 146 19.75 -2.60 13.57
N ASP A 147 18.75 -3.32 13.06
CA ASP A 147 18.84 -4.76 12.82
C ASP A 147 18.07 -5.12 11.54
N ARG A 148 18.82 -5.46 10.49
CA ARG A 148 18.26 -5.75 9.17
C ARG A 148 17.46 -7.06 9.12
N ASN A 149 17.63 -7.93 10.10
CA ASN A 149 16.88 -9.18 10.22
C ASN A 149 15.56 -8.98 10.94
N TYR A 150 15.41 -7.89 11.69
CA TYR A 150 14.14 -7.53 12.30
C TYR A 150 13.31 -6.74 11.28
N VAL A 151 12.26 -7.36 10.76
CA VAL A 151 11.50 -6.84 9.62
C VAL A 151 10.07 -6.55 10.01
N TYR A 152 9.56 -5.39 9.61
CA TYR A 152 8.15 -5.08 9.70
C TYR A 152 7.41 -5.79 8.59
N VAL A 153 6.42 -6.60 8.95
CA VAL A 153 5.69 -7.49 8.05
C VAL A 153 4.19 -7.28 8.16
N GLU A 154 3.50 -7.65 7.10
CA GLU A 154 2.07 -7.90 7.10
C GLU A 154 1.82 -9.40 6.86
N LYS A 155 0.97 -10.02 7.68
CA LYS A 155 0.47 -11.37 7.44
C LYS A 155 -0.60 -11.35 6.34
N LEU A 156 -0.41 -12.18 5.32
CA LEU A 156 -1.34 -12.34 4.20
C LEU A 156 -2.25 -13.57 4.43
N GLY A 157 -3.42 -13.58 3.78
CA GLY A 157 -4.33 -14.73 3.79
C GLY A 157 -5.42 -14.71 4.87
N GLY A 158 -5.73 -13.53 5.42
CA GLY A 158 -6.79 -13.32 6.41
C GLY A 158 -7.04 -11.82 6.62
N GLU A 159 -7.50 -11.45 7.82
CA GLU A 159 -7.47 -10.04 8.26
C GLU A 159 -6.01 -9.57 8.30
N SER A 160 -5.71 -8.43 7.66
CA SER A 160 -4.33 -7.91 7.59
C SER A 160 -3.80 -7.65 9.00
N ASP A 161 -2.75 -8.37 9.37
CA ASP A 161 -2.10 -8.22 10.66
C ASP A 161 -0.65 -7.76 10.51
N TYR A 162 -0.28 -6.71 11.24
CA TYR A 162 1.01 -6.03 11.07
C TYR A 162 1.87 -6.14 12.32
N GLY A 163 3.19 -6.24 12.14
CA GLY A 163 4.12 -6.17 13.24
C GLY A 163 5.53 -6.59 12.85
N TRP A 164 6.37 -6.74 13.84
CA TRP A 164 7.75 -7.13 13.67
C TRP A 164 7.94 -8.64 13.69
N CYS A 165 8.76 -9.14 12.79
CA CYS A 165 9.19 -10.53 12.75
C CYS A 165 10.71 -10.59 12.55
N TYR A 166 11.39 -11.41 13.35
CA TYR A 166 12.80 -11.69 13.14
C TYR A 166 12.96 -12.74 12.04
N LEU A 167 13.55 -12.34 10.92
CA LEU A 167 13.81 -13.17 9.76
C LEU A 167 15.31 -13.38 9.60
N SER A 168 15.84 -14.47 10.17
CA SER A 168 17.26 -14.84 10.06
C SER A 168 17.74 -14.85 8.60
N PRO A 169 19.01 -14.51 8.30
CA PRO A 169 19.54 -14.45 6.94
C PRO A 169 19.25 -15.71 6.12
N GLN A 170 18.97 -15.56 4.81
CA GLN A 170 18.54 -16.66 3.95
C GLN A 170 19.55 -17.81 3.84
N ARG A 171 20.85 -17.52 3.97
CA ARG A 171 21.92 -18.53 3.85
C ARG A 171 21.98 -19.47 5.06
N GLU A 172 21.41 -19.07 6.18
CA GLU A 172 21.60 -19.71 7.49
C GLU A 172 20.27 -20.12 8.15
N ASN A 173 19.15 -19.97 7.43
CA ASN A 173 17.83 -20.27 7.99
C ASN A 173 17.10 -21.39 7.23
N SER A 174 16.28 -22.14 7.98
CA SER A 174 15.37 -23.17 7.46
C SER A 174 13.90 -22.87 7.77
N SER A 175 13.62 -21.71 8.37
CA SER A 175 12.30 -21.37 8.91
C SER A 175 11.46 -20.53 7.95
N TRP A 176 12.07 -19.92 6.93
CA TRP A 176 11.35 -19.20 5.88
C TRP A 176 12.09 -19.23 4.54
N ARG A 177 11.38 -18.92 3.46
CA ARG A 177 11.97 -18.64 2.15
C ARG A 177 11.28 -17.48 1.48
N ARG A 178 11.98 -16.78 0.57
CA ARG A 178 11.31 -15.84 -0.33
C ARG A 178 10.27 -16.60 -1.15
N TYR A 179 9.02 -16.18 -1.05
CA TYR A 179 7.94 -16.74 -1.83
C TYR A 179 8.11 -16.28 -3.28
N ARG A 180 8.54 -17.21 -4.12
CA ARG A 180 8.43 -17.07 -5.57
C ARG A 180 7.31 -18.00 -6.00
N ARG A 181 6.22 -17.45 -6.53
CA ARG A 181 5.30 -18.28 -7.31
C ARG A 181 6.16 -18.93 -8.39
N SER A 182 6.14 -20.26 -8.47
CA SER A 182 6.82 -21.02 -9.52
C SER A 182 6.18 -20.71 -10.88
N LEU A 183 6.52 -19.55 -11.42
CA LEU A 183 6.21 -19.07 -12.76
C LEU A 183 7.50 -18.75 -13.51
N ALA A 184 8.62 -19.38 -13.11
CA ALA A 184 9.96 -19.09 -13.61
C ALA A 184 10.05 -19.18 -15.15
N ASP A 185 9.17 -19.96 -15.79
CA ASP A 185 9.11 -20.13 -17.25
C ASP A 185 7.86 -19.55 -17.93
N ALA A 186 7.00 -18.82 -17.22
CA ALA A 186 5.83 -18.21 -17.83
C ALA A 186 6.25 -17.01 -18.69
N ARG A 187 6.52 -17.24 -19.99
CA ARG A 187 6.55 -16.18 -21.01
C ARG A 187 5.19 -15.50 -21.10
N THR A 188 4.13 -16.29 -20.90
CA THR A 188 2.75 -15.87 -21.03
C THR A 188 2.17 -15.38 -19.70
N ILE A 189 1.40 -14.30 -19.73
CA ILE A 189 0.59 -13.84 -18.59
C ILE A 189 -0.49 -14.89 -18.30
N PRO A 190 -0.53 -15.45 -17.06
CA PRO A 190 -1.56 -16.41 -16.68
C PRO A 190 -2.98 -15.85 -16.88
N PRO A 191 -3.94 -16.65 -17.43
CA PRO A 191 -5.32 -16.20 -17.63
C PRO A 191 -6.02 -15.69 -16.37
N VAL A 192 -5.64 -16.21 -15.20
CA VAL A 192 -6.17 -15.74 -13.91
C VAL A 192 -5.75 -14.29 -13.64
N ILE A 193 -4.51 -13.92 -13.99
CA ILE A 193 -4.01 -12.55 -13.80
C ILE A 193 -4.71 -11.60 -14.77
N SER A 194 -4.85 -11.97 -16.04
CA SER A 194 -5.57 -11.15 -17.01
C SER A 194 -7.03 -10.93 -16.60
N ALA A 195 -7.73 -11.99 -16.19
CA ALA A 195 -9.12 -11.89 -15.74
C ALA A 195 -9.29 -11.02 -14.48
N GLN A 196 -8.33 -11.05 -13.55
CA GLN A 196 -8.34 -10.18 -12.36
C GLN A 196 -8.17 -8.70 -12.73
N ILE A 197 -7.25 -8.41 -13.66
CA ILE A 197 -7.01 -7.04 -14.14
C ILE A 197 -8.23 -6.54 -14.93
N GLU A 198 -8.78 -7.36 -15.83
CA GLU A 198 -9.99 -7.04 -16.60
C GLU A 198 -11.17 -6.68 -15.68
N ARG A 199 -11.41 -7.48 -14.64
CA ARG A 199 -12.48 -7.22 -13.67
C ARG A 199 -12.29 -5.88 -12.96
N LYS A 200 -11.08 -5.59 -12.48
CA LYS A 200 -10.76 -4.31 -11.83
C LYS A 200 -10.99 -3.12 -12.77
N ILE A 201 -10.57 -3.23 -14.03
CA ILE A 201 -10.79 -2.20 -15.04
C ILE A 201 -12.29 -1.98 -15.29
N ALA A 202 -13.07 -3.06 -15.40
CA ALA A 202 -14.52 -2.97 -15.57
C ALA A 202 -15.21 -2.31 -14.38
N GLU A 203 -14.80 -2.63 -13.15
CA GLU A 203 -15.32 -1.99 -11.94
C GLU A 203 -15.06 -0.47 -11.93
N ILE A 204 -13.85 -0.06 -12.30
CA ILE A 204 -13.48 1.36 -12.38
C ILE A 204 -14.27 2.09 -13.47
N ASN A 205 -14.39 1.51 -14.66
CA ASN A 205 -15.20 2.10 -15.73
C ASN A 205 -16.66 2.26 -15.28
N GLY A 206 -17.23 1.25 -14.62
CA GLY A 206 -18.59 1.34 -14.07
C GLY A 206 -18.76 2.44 -13.02
N LEU A 207 -17.74 2.72 -12.20
CA LEU A 207 -17.75 3.85 -11.27
C LEU A 207 -17.68 5.19 -12.00
N LEU A 208 -16.85 5.30 -13.04
CA LEU A 208 -16.74 6.51 -13.85
C LEU A 208 -18.05 6.83 -14.58
N ASP A 209 -18.72 5.83 -15.11
CA ASP A 209 -20.05 5.98 -15.73
C ASP A 209 -21.07 6.56 -14.74
N GLN A 210 -21.12 6.02 -13.52
CA GLN A 210 -22.04 6.51 -12.49
C GLN A 210 -21.74 7.95 -12.08
N LEU A 211 -20.45 8.30 -11.94
CA LEU A 211 -20.03 9.66 -11.57
C LEU A 211 -20.38 10.68 -12.66
N PHE A 212 -20.08 10.37 -13.92
CA PHE A 212 -20.37 11.26 -15.04
C PHE A 212 -21.87 11.37 -15.32
N ALA A 213 -22.63 10.27 -15.17
CA ALA A 213 -24.09 10.31 -15.27
C ALA A 213 -24.69 11.27 -14.24
N ARG A 214 -24.26 11.19 -12.97
CA ARG A 214 -24.70 12.12 -11.91
C ARG A 214 -24.28 13.55 -12.20
N PHE A 215 -23.03 13.77 -12.62
CA PHE A 215 -22.53 15.10 -12.96
C PHE A 215 -23.35 15.74 -14.09
N ASN A 216 -23.58 15.00 -15.17
CA ASN A 216 -24.37 15.47 -16.31
C ASN A 216 -25.81 15.80 -15.91
N GLN A 217 -26.41 14.98 -15.04
CA GLN A 217 -27.75 15.23 -14.50
C GLN A 217 -27.81 16.50 -13.65
N SER A 218 -26.82 16.73 -12.78
CA SER A 218 -26.81 17.87 -11.85
C SER A 218 -26.45 19.21 -12.51
N PHE A 219 -25.65 19.20 -13.56
CA PHE A 219 -25.13 20.42 -14.19
C PHE A 219 -25.62 20.66 -15.62
N SER A 220 -26.59 19.87 -16.09
CA SER A 220 -27.11 19.90 -17.46
C SER A 220 -26.00 19.92 -18.52
N ALA A 221 -24.91 19.20 -18.24
CA ALA A 221 -23.76 19.07 -19.12
C ALA A 221 -23.83 17.75 -19.89
N THR A 222 -23.15 17.67 -21.03
CA THR A 222 -23.05 16.45 -21.85
C THR A 222 -21.59 16.03 -21.97
N LYS A 223 -20.99 15.61 -20.86
CA LYS A 223 -19.61 15.08 -20.85
C LYS A 223 -19.63 13.56 -20.97
N THR A 224 -18.79 13.01 -21.85
CA THR A 224 -18.59 11.56 -21.98
C THR A 224 -17.63 11.08 -20.89
N ALA A 225 -17.98 9.98 -20.22
CA ALA A 225 -17.11 9.36 -19.22
C ALA A 225 -15.84 8.80 -19.88
N PRO A 226 -14.65 9.05 -19.32
CA PRO A 226 -13.43 8.42 -19.81
C PRO A 226 -13.40 6.95 -19.39
N HIS A 227 -13.01 6.06 -20.31
CA HIS A 227 -12.93 4.62 -20.10
C HIS A 227 -11.51 4.10 -20.29
N TRP A 228 -11.13 3.17 -19.42
CA TRP A 228 -9.95 2.36 -19.61
C TRP A 228 -10.27 1.18 -20.53
N ASN A 229 -9.64 1.16 -21.70
CA ASN A 229 -9.64 0.00 -22.57
C ASN A 229 -8.48 -0.92 -22.21
N ILE A 230 -8.74 -2.22 -22.20
CA ILE A 230 -7.74 -3.25 -21.94
C ILE A 230 -7.47 -4.05 -23.22
N ARG A 231 -6.19 -4.26 -23.51
CA ARG A 231 -5.72 -5.16 -24.56
C ARG A 231 -4.80 -6.20 -23.92
N VAL A 232 -5.24 -7.44 -23.94
CA VAL A 232 -4.51 -8.59 -23.42
C VAL A 232 -3.80 -9.29 -24.58
N GLU A 233 -2.49 -9.34 -24.51
CA GLU A 233 -1.62 -10.11 -25.39
C GLU A 233 -0.90 -11.19 -24.57
N GLN A 234 -0.26 -12.15 -25.24
CA GLN A 234 0.37 -13.28 -24.55
C GLN A 234 1.38 -12.83 -23.48
N GLU A 235 2.21 -11.83 -23.77
CA GLU A 235 3.30 -11.40 -22.88
C GLU A 235 3.08 -10.01 -22.27
N LYS A 236 1.97 -9.35 -22.62
CA LYS A 236 1.71 -7.95 -22.29
C LYS A 236 0.22 -7.68 -22.08
N ILE A 237 -0.13 -6.94 -21.04
CA ILE A 237 -1.45 -6.28 -20.94
C ILE A 237 -1.21 -4.79 -21.07
N THR A 238 -1.99 -4.13 -21.93
CA THR A 238 -1.96 -2.67 -22.08
C THR A 238 -3.32 -2.11 -21.68
N CYS A 239 -3.34 -1.14 -20.76
CA CYS A 239 -4.53 -0.38 -20.41
C CYS A 239 -4.37 1.06 -20.88
N THR A 240 -5.35 1.54 -21.63
CA THR A 240 -5.33 2.86 -22.28
C THR A 240 -6.58 3.63 -21.91
N LEU A 241 -6.41 4.83 -21.34
CA LEU A 241 -7.53 5.73 -21.08
C LEU A 241 -7.96 6.44 -22.37
N LEU A 242 -9.25 6.35 -22.68
CA LEU A 242 -9.90 7.04 -23.80
C LEU A 242 -11.08 7.88 -23.27
N PRO A 243 -11.32 9.09 -23.81
CA PRO A 243 -10.47 9.81 -24.76
C PRO A 243 -9.11 10.22 -24.13
N ARG A 244 -8.06 10.31 -24.96
CA ARG A 244 -6.68 10.56 -24.48
C ARG A 244 -6.50 11.92 -23.81
N GLU A 245 -7.36 12.88 -24.08
CA GLU A 245 -7.37 14.22 -23.47
C GLU A 245 -7.53 14.18 -21.95
N TYR A 246 -8.25 13.18 -21.41
CA TYR A 246 -8.43 13.02 -19.96
C TYR A 246 -7.18 12.52 -19.24
N ARG A 247 -6.10 12.13 -19.94
CA ARG A 247 -4.90 11.56 -19.31
C ARG A 247 -4.25 12.48 -18.27
N ALA A 248 -4.19 13.78 -18.56
CA ALA A 248 -3.60 14.74 -17.63
C ALA A 248 -4.48 14.91 -16.38
N GLU A 249 -5.79 15.06 -16.58
CA GLU A 249 -6.76 15.24 -15.50
C GLU A 249 -6.89 13.99 -14.62
N MET A 250 -6.68 12.80 -15.21
CA MET A 250 -6.83 11.50 -14.55
C MET A 250 -5.48 10.91 -14.11
N GLU A 251 -4.41 11.71 -14.01
CA GLU A 251 -3.09 11.23 -13.61
C GLU A 251 -3.12 10.59 -12.21
N GLU A 252 -3.86 11.17 -11.26
CA GLU A 252 -4.02 10.61 -9.92
C GLU A 252 -4.76 9.26 -9.99
N SER A 253 -5.89 9.21 -10.69
CA SER A 253 -6.70 8.00 -10.91
C SER A 253 -5.88 6.88 -11.58
N THR A 254 -5.07 7.24 -12.58
CA THR A 254 -4.12 6.35 -13.25
C THR A 254 -3.13 5.74 -12.26
N ARG A 255 -2.60 6.55 -11.34
CA ARG A 255 -1.66 6.09 -10.30
C ARG A 255 -2.31 5.10 -9.34
N TYR A 256 -3.54 5.36 -8.89
CA TYR A 256 -4.30 4.42 -8.07
C TYR A 256 -4.47 3.07 -8.78
N LEU A 257 -4.91 3.10 -10.03
CA LEU A 257 -5.11 1.90 -10.83
C LEU A 257 -3.80 1.11 -11.04
N MET A 258 -2.70 1.80 -11.33
CA MET A 258 -1.38 1.15 -11.46
C MET A 258 -0.98 0.40 -10.19
N ASN A 259 -1.21 0.98 -9.02
CA ASN A 259 -0.85 0.38 -7.74
C ASN A 259 -1.77 -0.80 -7.40
N ASP A 260 -3.06 -0.72 -7.72
CA ASP A 260 -3.99 -1.83 -7.58
C ASP A 260 -3.62 -3.03 -8.47
N ILE A 261 -3.20 -2.75 -9.72
CA ILE A 261 -2.67 -3.78 -10.61
C ILE A 261 -1.36 -4.32 -10.03
N ALA A 262 -0.46 -3.47 -9.55
CA ALA A 262 0.82 -3.90 -8.97
C ALA A 262 0.62 -4.82 -7.76
N ASN A 263 -0.36 -4.51 -6.91
CA ASN A 263 -0.78 -5.35 -5.79
C ASN A 263 -1.26 -6.74 -6.25
N THR A 264 -2.01 -6.79 -7.36
CA THR A 264 -2.46 -8.05 -7.98
C THR A 264 -1.29 -8.89 -8.51
N LEU A 265 -0.20 -8.23 -8.91
CA LEU A 265 1.01 -8.87 -9.47
C LEU A 265 2.08 -9.21 -8.43
N LEU A 266 1.85 -8.96 -7.14
CA LEU A 266 2.82 -9.29 -6.09
C LEU A 266 3.15 -10.79 -6.10
N GLY A 267 4.44 -11.10 -5.97
CA GLY A 267 4.95 -12.47 -6.04
C GLY A 267 4.99 -13.08 -7.46
N THR A 268 4.59 -12.35 -8.51
CA THR A 268 4.67 -12.78 -9.91
C THR A 268 5.90 -12.19 -10.63
N PRO A 269 6.35 -12.77 -11.76
CA PRO A 269 7.45 -12.20 -12.55
C PRO A 269 7.03 -10.97 -13.37
N PHE A 270 5.78 -10.51 -13.27
CA PHE A 270 5.26 -9.38 -14.02
C PHE A 270 5.29 -8.10 -13.17
N GLY A 271 5.48 -6.96 -13.83
CA GLY A 271 5.50 -5.63 -13.23
C GLY A 271 4.59 -4.68 -14.00
N VAL A 272 4.23 -3.58 -13.35
CA VAL A 272 3.43 -2.50 -13.95
C VAL A 272 4.35 -1.34 -14.31
N PHE A 273 4.21 -0.83 -15.53
CA PHE A 273 5.00 0.25 -16.09
C PHE A 273 4.06 1.33 -16.65
N ASN A 274 4.50 2.58 -16.64
CA ASN A 274 3.82 3.66 -17.34
C ASN A 274 4.63 4.03 -18.58
N THR A 275 4.11 3.69 -19.75
CA THR A 275 4.78 3.95 -21.04
C THR A 275 3.92 4.93 -21.82
N GLY A 276 4.33 6.20 -21.87
CA GLY A 276 3.61 7.22 -22.67
C GLY A 276 2.17 7.51 -22.22
N GLY A 277 1.87 7.38 -20.92
CA GLY A 277 0.52 7.60 -20.38
C GLY A 277 -0.42 6.40 -20.54
N GLU A 278 0.15 5.21 -20.77
CA GLU A 278 -0.54 3.93 -20.81
C GLU A 278 0.02 3.02 -19.72
N ILE A 279 -0.85 2.21 -19.12
CA ILE A 279 -0.44 1.24 -18.10
C ILE A 279 -0.06 -0.05 -18.83
N GLU A 280 1.18 -0.48 -18.68
CA GLU A 280 1.68 -1.72 -19.28
C GLU A 280 2.02 -2.74 -18.18
N VAL A 281 1.44 -3.93 -18.28
CA VAL A 281 1.87 -5.09 -17.50
C VAL A 281 2.71 -5.98 -18.40
N ARG A 282 3.95 -6.23 -18.02
CA ARG A 282 4.89 -7.10 -18.73
C ARG A 282 5.88 -7.71 -17.75
N LYS A 283 6.70 -8.66 -18.21
CA LYS A 283 7.73 -9.29 -17.38
C LYS A 283 8.74 -8.24 -16.87
N LYS A 284 9.15 -8.36 -15.60
CA LYS A 284 10.20 -7.54 -14.98
C LYS A 284 11.58 -7.86 -15.55
#